data_AF-A0A0F9JX09-F1
#
_entry.id   AF-A0A0F9JX09-F1
#
_cell.length_a   1.000
_cell.length_b   1.000
_cell.length_c   1.000
_cell.angle_alpha   90.00
_cell.angle_beta   90.00
_cell.angle_gamma   90.00
#
_symmetry.space_group_name_H-M   'P 1'
#
loop_
_entity.id
_entity.type
_entity.pdbx_description
1 polymer ?
#
loop_
_entity_poly.entity_id
_entity_poly.type
_entity_poly.pdbx_seq_one_letter_code
_entity_poly.pdbx_strand_id
1 'polypeptide(L)'
;MNYPLFVKRDIDGFFGLAIDNLIQLMLIVSFCKVLCGMPDELIFGVILPGAAISILLGNIFYSWQARRLAIKTGRNDVTALPYGINTVSLFAFIFFIMLPVYQDTKDPYIAWKVGMIACFISGVIEMLGALIGESLRRITPRAALLSTLAGIAITFISMDFAFKIFEKPIIALFPLAFILVQYFSKARFPLGLPGGLIAVVVGT
;
A
#
# COMPACT_ATOMS: atom_id res chain seq x y z
N MET A 1 12.45 -30.45 8.37
CA MET A 1 13.14 -29.13 8.39
C MET A 1 12.36 -28.21 9.31
N ASN A 2 13.01 -27.54 10.27
CA ASN A 2 12.31 -26.68 11.23
C ASN A 2 12.36 -25.22 10.74
N TYR A 3 11.36 -24.82 9.96
CA TYR A 3 11.25 -23.44 9.47
C TYR A 3 10.78 -22.54 10.63
N PRO A 4 11.58 -21.52 11.04
CA PRO A 4 11.26 -20.69 12.19
C PRO A 4 10.00 -19.85 11.93
N LEU A 5 9.15 -19.73 12.95
CA LEU A 5 7.92 -18.93 12.89
C LEU A 5 8.19 -17.42 12.89
N PHE A 6 9.34 -16.99 13.41
CA PHE A 6 9.68 -15.60 13.58
C PHE A 6 11.19 -15.42 13.48
N VAL A 7 11.63 -14.40 12.75
CA VAL A 7 13.02 -13.95 12.68
C VAL A 7 13.09 -12.46 13.03
N LYS A 8 14.24 -11.99 13.54
CA LYS A 8 14.40 -10.58 13.96
C LYS A 8 14.04 -9.56 12.86
N ARG A 9 14.22 -9.93 11.58
CA ARG A 9 13.90 -9.09 10.42
C ARG A 9 12.39 -8.95 10.15
N ASP A 10 11.55 -9.81 10.73
CA ASP A 10 10.09 -9.70 10.61
C ASP A 10 9.57 -8.44 11.32
N ILE A 11 10.30 -7.93 12.32
CA ILE A 11 10.00 -6.67 13.00
C ILE A 11 10.11 -5.50 12.02
N ASP A 12 11.19 -5.45 11.24
CA ASP A 12 11.39 -4.42 10.22
C ASP A 12 10.30 -4.49 9.15
N GLY A 13 9.95 -5.70 8.71
CA GLY A 13 8.87 -5.94 7.77
C GLY A 13 7.50 -5.50 8.32
N PHE A 14 7.21 -5.80 9.59
CA PHE A 14 5.97 -5.39 10.25
C PHE A 14 5.84 -3.86 10.33
N PHE A 15 6.88 -3.16 10.80
CA PHE A 15 6.83 -1.70 10.88
C PHE A 15 6.80 -1.04 9.50
N GLY A 16 7.52 -1.59 8.52
CA GLY A 16 7.43 -1.13 7.13
C GLY A 16 6.02 -1.23 6.59
N LEU A 17 5.37 -2.38 6.77
CA LEU A 17 3.99 -2.59 6.35
C LEU A 17 2.98 -1.73 7.12
N ALA A 18 3.18 -1.56 8.43
CA ALA A 18 2.30 -0.75 9.27
C ALA A 18 2.34 0.74 8.86
N ILE A 19 3.52 1.29 8.61
CA ILE A 19 3.68 2.68 8.16
C ILE A 19 3.06 2.87 6.77
N ASP A 20 3.30 1.95 5.84
CA ASP A 20 2.73 2.00 4.49
C ASP A 20 1.18 2.01 4.53
N ASN A 21 0.59 1.07 5.28
CA ASN A 21 -0.87 1.01 5.41
C ASN A 21 -1.43 2.22 6.18
N LEU A 22 -0.72 2.76 7.17
CA LEU A 22 -1.18 3.95 7.89
C LEU A 22 -1.33 5.16 6.94
N ILE A 23 -0.35 5.39 6.06
CA ILE A 23 -0.41 6.45 5.05
C ILE A 23 -1.60 6.22 4.12
N GLN A 24 -1.83 4.98 3.69
CA GLN A 24 -2.94 4.63 2.81
C GLN A 24 -4.31 4.83 3.50
N LEU A 25 -4.44 4.47 4.77
CA LEU A 25 -5.66 4.71 5.56
C LEU A 25 -5.92 6.21 5.73
N MET A 26 -4.88 7.03 5.96
CA MET A 26 -5.02 8.49 6.02
C MET A 26 -5.49 9.07 4.68
N LEU A 27 -4.99 8.56 3.55
CA LEU A 27 -5.45 8.94 2.23
C LEU A 27 -6.92 8.56 2.00
N ILE A 28 -7.34 7.36 2.42
CA ILE A 28 -8.75 6.93 2.36
C ILE A 28 -9.63 7.91 3.13
N VAL A 29 -9.28 8.25 4.37
CA VAL A 29 -10.05 9.20 5.19
C VAL A 29 -10.17 10.55 4.47
N SER A 30 -9.05 11.09 4.00
CA SER A 30 -9.02 12.37 3.30
C SER A 30 -9.91 12.37 2.06
N PHE A 31 -9.76 11.37 1.19
CA PHE A 31 -10.49 11.31 -0.06
C PHE A 31 -11.98 10.98 0.12
N CYS A 32 -12.33 10.03 0.99
CA CYS A 32 -13.73 9.71 1.27
C CYS A 32 -14.47 10.92 1.87
N LYS A 33 -13.82 11.69 2.75
CA LYS A 33 -14.42 12.87 3.39
C LYS A 33 -14.49 14.06 2.43
N VAL A 34 -13.39 14.41 1.79
CA VAL A 34 -13.28 15.63 0.97
C VAL A 34 -13.92 15.46 -0.41
N LEU A 35 -13.76 14.30 -1.04
CA LEU A 35 -14.21 14.09 -2.43
C LEU A 35 -15.58 13.42 -2.50
N CYS A 36 -15.88 12.48 -1.60
CA CYS A 36 -17.13 11.72 -1.62
C CYS A 36 -18.14 12.16 -0.55
N GLY A 37 -17.84 13.20 0.24
CA GLY A 37 -18.74 13.73 1.28
C GLY A 37 -19.18 12.70 2.31
N MET A 38 -18.38 11.65 2.56
CA MET A 38 -18.76 10.57 3.45
C MET A 38 -18.74 11.01 4.91
N PRO A 39 -19.77 10.66 5.71
CA PRO A 39 -19.80 10.98 7.14
C PRO A 39 -18.75 10.16 7.90
N ASP A 40 -18.25 10.74 9.00
CA ASP A 40 -17.23 10.10 9.84
C ASP A 40 -17.71 8.75 10.40
N GLU A 41 -19.01 8.62 10.71
CA GLU A 41 -19.60 7.35 11.16
C GLU A 41 -19.40 6.21 10.15
N LEU A 42 -19.52 6.48 8.85
CA LEU A 42 -19.31 5.48 7.81
C LEU A 42 -17.81 5.14 7.66
N ILE A 43 -16.96 6.17 7.68
CA ILE A 43 -15.51 6.01 7.49
C ILE A 43 -14.90 5.24 8.67
N PHE A 44 -15.09 5.75 9.89
CA PHE A 44 -14.48 5.19 11.10
C PHE A 44 -15.25 3.98 11.65
N GLY A 45 -16.55 3.89 11.40
CA GLY A 45 -17.37 2.76 11.88
C GLY A 45 -17.39 1.54 10.98
N VAL A 46 -17.21 1.72 9.65
CA VAL A 46 -17.36 0.63 8.68
C VAL A 46 -16.12 0.45 7.81
N ILE A 47 -15.65 1.52 7.15
CA ILE A 47 -14.58 1.41 6.14
C ILE A 47 -13.24 1.05 6.78
N LEU A 48 -12.78 1.81 7.78
CA LEU A 48 -11.49 1.57 8.43
C LEU A 48 -11.43 0.24 9.20
N PRO A 49 -12.45 -0.15 10.00
CA PRO A 49 -12.46 -1.46 10.62
C PRO A 49 -12.46 -2.60 9.61
N GLY A 50 -13.22 -2.47 8.51
CA GLY A 50 -13.21 -3.44 7.42
C GLY A 50 -11.84 -3.59 6.76
N ALA A 51 -11.17 -2.47 6.48
CA ALA A 51 -9.80 -2.46 5.96
C ALA A 51 -8.81 -3.10 6.93
N ALA A 52 -8.90 -2.79 8.22
CA ALA A 52 -8.02 -3.37 9.25
C ALA A 52 -8.16 -4.90 9.35
N ILE A 53 -9.41 -5.41 9.35
CA ILE A 53 -9.69 -6.85 9.36
C ILE A 53 -9.15 -7.51 8.08
N SER A 54 -9.36 -6.89 6.92
CA SER A 54 -8.85 -7.38 5.64
C SER A 54 -7.33 -7.48 5.64
N ILE A 55 -6.63 -6.45 6.11
CA ILE A 55 -5.16 -6.43 6.21
C ILE A 55 -4.66 -7.55 7.14
N LEU A 56 -5.28 -7.69 8.31
CA LEU A 56 -4.90 -8.71 9.28
C LEU A 56 -5.08 -10.13 8.71
N LEU A 57 -6.27 -10.44 8.20
CA LEU A 57 -6.58 -11.76 7.63
C LEU A 57 -5.71 -12.06 6.39
N GLY A 58 -5.49 -11.07 5.53
CA GLY A 58 -4.63 -11.21 4.34
C GLY A 58 -3.19 -11.56 4.69
N ASN A 59 -2.61 -10.88 5.68
CA ASN A 59 -1.24 -11.16 6.13
C ASN A 59 -1.11 -12.52 6.83
N ILE A 60 -2.11 -12.93 7.63
CA ILE A 60 -2.15 -14.27 8.22
C ILE A 60 -2.18 -15.33 7.11
N PHE A 61 -3.01 -15.13 6.09
CA PHE A 61 -3.14 -16.04 4.96
C PHE A 61 -1.86 -16.15 4.14
N TYR A 62 -1.21 -15.03 3.81
CA TYR A 62 0.07 -15.01 3.09
C TYR A 62 1.22 -15.59 3.92
N SER A 63 1.26 -15.35 5.23
CA SER A 63 2.21 -15.99 6.13
C SER A 63 2.05 -17.52 6.15
N TRP A 64 0.81 -18.00 6.23
CA TRP A 64 0.51 -19.42 6.15
C TRP A 64 0.93 -20.05 4.82
N GLN A 65 0.64 -19.39 3.69
CA GLN A 65 1.06 -19.86 2.36
C GLN A 65 2.59 -19.91 2.21
N ALA A 66 3.29 -18.86 2.68
CA ALA A 66 4.75 -18.81 2.66
C ALA A 66 5.35 -19.98 3.45
N ARG A 67 4.82 -20.26 4.65
CA ARG A 67 5.25 -21.40 5.46
C ARG A 67 5.00 -22.73 4.78
N ARG A 68 3.83 -22.92 4.17
CA ARG A 68 3.49 -24.15 3.45
C ARG A 68 4.42 -24.37 2.26
N LEU A 69 4.76 -23.30 1.54
CA LEU A 69 5.70 -23.33 0.42
C LEU A 69 7.14 -23.64 0.88
N ALA A 70 7.59 -23.03 1.97
CA ALA A 70 8.91 -23.28 2.56
C ALA A 70 9.08 -24.75 2.94
N ILE A 71 8.09 -25.34 3.62
CA ILE A 71 8.08 -26.75 4.01
C ILE A 71 8.07 -27.67 2.78
N LYS A 72 7.24 -27.36 1.77
CA LYS A 72 7.13 -28.17 0.55
C LYS A 72 8.40 -28.17 -0.30
N THR A 73 9.11 -27.04 -0.34
CA THR A 73 10.31 -26.86 -1.17
C THR A 73 11.62 -27.11 -0.41
N GLY A 74 11.57 -27.28 0.91
CA GLY A 74 12.77 -27.41 1.75
C GLY A 74 13.64 -26.14 1.75
N ARG A 75 13.05 -24.97 1.45
CA ARG A 75 13.75 -23.70 1.33
C ARG A 75 13.57 -22.85 2.59
N ASN A 76 14.66 -22.17 2.98
CA ASN A 76 14.67 -21.25 4.12
C ASN A 76 14.65 -19.76 3.71
N ASP A 77 14.59 -19.47 2.40
CA ASP A 77 14.59 -18.12 1.82
C ASP A 77 13.21 -17.70 1.28
N VAL A 78 12.15 -18.36 1.73
CA VAL A 78 10.77 -18.00 1.39
C VAL A 78 10.31 -16.86 2.29
N THR A 79 9.71 -15.82 1.74
CA THR A 79 9.18 -14.69 2.50
C THR A 79 7.72 -14.50 2.14
N ALA A 80 6.89 -14.18 3.14
CA ALA A 80 5.50 -13.84 2.90
C ALA A 80 5.41 -12.53 2.12
N LEU A 81 4.53 -12.50 1.12
CA LEU A 81 4.18 -11.26 0.45
C LEU A 81 3.47 -10.36 1.47
N PRO A 82 3.81 -9.07 1.57
CA PRO A 82 3.07 -8.13 2.39
C PRO A 82 1.69 -7.91 1.77
N TYR A 83 0.62 -8.07 2.55
CA TYR A 83 -0.73 -7.70 2.15
C TYR A 83 -1.06 -6.31 2.68
N GLY A 84 -1.45 -5.39 1.78
CA GLY A 84 -1.76 -4.01 2.10
C GLY A 84 -2.67 -3.38 1.06
N ILE A 85 -2.96 -2.08 1.19
CA ILE A 85 -3.86 -1.38 0.28
C ILE A 85 -3.10 -0.96 -0.97
N ASN A 86 -3.59 -1.35 -2.15
CA ASN A 86 -3.00 -0.88 -3.39
C ASN A 86 -3.36 0.59 -3.63
N THR A 87 -2.39 1.49 -3.47
CA THR A 87 -2.56 2.94 -3.68
C THR A 87 -3.09 3.25 -5.08
N VAL A 88 -2.62 2.56 -6.11
CA VAL A 88 -2.99 2.85 -7.51
C VAL A 88 -4.47 2.57 -7.74
N SER A 89 -4.93 1.40 -7.29
CA SER A 89 -6.34 1.02 -7.36
C SER A 89 -7.18 1.96 -6.50
N LEU A 90 -6.70 2.36 -5.31
CA LEU A 90 -7.42 3.33 -4.48
C LEU A 90 -7.71 4.64 -5.22
N PHE A 91 -6.70 5.23 -5.87
CA PHE A 91 -6.89 6.43 -6.69
C PHE A 91 -7.89 6.18 -7.81
N ALA A 92 -7.71 5.10 -8.59
CA ALA A 92 -8.59 4.81 -9.71
C ALA A 92 -10.07 4.66 -9.28
N PHE A 93 -10.31 3.97 -8.16
CA PHE A 93 -11.67 3.72 -7.68
C PHE A 93 -12.33 4.98 -7.15
N ILE A 94 -11.59 5.80 -6.41
CA ILE A 94 -12.14 7.04 -5.88
C ILE A 94 -12.44 8.02 -7.01
N PHE A 95 -11.49 8.27 -7.90
CA PHE A 95 -11.63 9.31 -8.92
C PHE A 95 -12.53 8.89 -10.10
N PHE A 96 -12.48 7.63 -10.53
CA PHE A 96 -13.22 7.19 -11.72
C PHE A 96 -14.54 6.47 -11.41
N ILE A 97 -14.79 6.09 -10.15
CA ILE A 97 -16.02 5.36 -9.78
C ILE A 97 -16.78 6.10 -8.68
N MET A 98 -16.19 6.27 -7.51
CA MET A 98 -16.93 6.77 -6.34
C MET A 98 -17.27 8.26 -6.47
N LEU A 99 -16.32 9.08 -6.91
CA LEU A 99 -16.50 10.52 -7.11
C LEU A 99 -17.59 10.83 -8.15
N PRO A 100 -17.59 10.29 -9.38
CA PRO A 100 -18.66 10.57 -10.34
C PRO A 100 -20.03 10.08 -9.85
N VAL A 101 -20.09 8.89 -9.22
CA VAL A 101 -21.33 8.39 -8.62
C VAL A 101 -21.83 9.33 -7.53
N TYR A 102 -20.95 9.85 -6.68
CA TYR A 102 -21.32 10.85 -5.67
C TYR A 102 -21.75 12.17 -6.31
N GLN A 103 -21.12 12.61 -7.40
CA GLN A 103 -21.50 13.83 -8.09
C GLN A 103 -22.91 13.76 -8.67
N ASP A 104 -23.30 12.59 -9.19
CA ASP A 104 -24.62 12.34 -9.78
C ASP A 104 -25.70 12.10 -8.74
N THR A 105 -25.41 11.29 -7.72
CA THR A 105 -26.41 10.86 -6.72
C THR A 105 -26.49 11.77 -5.51
N LYS A 106 -25.41 12.51 -5.21
CA LYS A 106 -25.18 13.24 -3.96
C LYS A 106 -25.34 12.39 -2.68
N ASP A 107 -25.34 11.06 -2.81
CA ASP A 107 -25.50 10.13 -1.71
C ASP A 107 -24.17 9.38 -1.44
N PRO A 108 -23.52 9.63 -0.28
CA PRO A 108 -22.25 8.98 0.07
C PRO A 108 -22.39 7.46 0.25
N TYR A 109 -23.56 6.96 0.65
CA TYR A 109 -23.79 5.52 0.85
C TYR A 109 -23.89 4.79 -0.48
N ILE A 110 -24.50 5.41 -1.50
CA ILE A 110 -24.53 4.84 -2.85
C ILE A 110 -23.12 4.79 -3.43
N ALA A 111 -22.35 5.88 -3.31
CA ALA A 111 -20.96 5.90 -3.75
C ALA A 111 -20.11 4.79 -3.09
N TRP A 112 -20.27 4.57 -1.79
CA TRP A 112 -19.60 3.49 -1.07
C TRP A 112 -20.03 2.10 -1.57
N LYS A 113 -21.33 1.84 -1.72
CA LYS A 113 -21.85 0.54 -2.20
C LYS A 113 -21.35 0.23 -3.61
N VAL A 114 -21.38 1.20 -4.52
CA VAL A 114 -20.88 1.04 -5.89
C VAL A 114 -19.37 0.79 -5.88
N GLY A 115 -18.61 1.51 -5.03
CA GLY A 115 -17.19 1.26 -4.82
C GLY A 115 -16.91 -0.18 -4.35
N MET A 116 -17.68 -0.70 -3.39
CA MET A 116 -17.54 -2.09 -2.95
C MET A 116 -17.83 -3.11 -4.04
N ILE A 117 -18.88 -2.89 -4.85
CA ILE A 117 -19.21 -3.76 -5.98
C ILE A 117 -18.07 -3.74 -7.00
N ALA A 118 -17.54 -2.58 -7.33
CA ALA A 118 -16.38 -2.46 -8.21
C ALA A 118 -15.17 -3.23 -7.64
N CYS A 119 -14.94 -3.17 -6.32
CA CYS A 119 -13.80 -3.86 -5.68
C CYS A 119 -13.96 -5.38 -5.81
N PHE A 120 -15.19 -5.87 -5.58
CA PHE A 120 -15.50 -7.28 -5.72
C PHE A 120 -15.31 -7.76 -7.17
N ILE A 121 -15.81 -7.00 -8.16
CA ILE A 121 -15.64 -7.32 -9.58
C ILE A 121 -14.16 -7.32 -9.97
N SER A 122 -13.37 -6.34 -9.51
CA SER A 122 -11.92 -6.31 -9.72
C SER A 122 -11.25 -7.55 -9.17
N GLY A 123 -11.60 -7.97 -7.95
CA GLY A 123 -11.07 -9.19 -7.34
C GLY A 123 -11.41 -10.45 -8.14
N VAL A 124 -12.62 -10.55 -8.70
CA VAL A 124 -13.00 -11.66 -9.59
C VAL A 124 -12.18 -11.63 -10.88
N ILE A 125 -11.99 -10.45 -11.49
CA ILE A 125 -11.17 -10.29 -12.70
C ILE A 125 -9.72 -10.67 -12.41
N GLU A 126 -9.15 -10.25 -11.28
CA GLU A 126 -7.79 -10.59 -10.87
C GLU A 126 -7.64 -12.10 -10.62
N MET A 127 -8.62 -12.73 -9.99
CA MET A 127 -8.63 -14.18 -9.75
C MET A 127 -8.66 -14.97 -11.07
N LEU A 128 -9.51 -14.57 -12.02
CA LEU A 128 -9.56 -15.18 -13.36
C LEU A 128 -8.27 -14.89 -14.14
N GLY A 129 -7.76 -13.66 -14.03
CA GLY A 129 -6.52 -13.22 -14.65
C GLY A 129 -5.29 -13.96 -14.13
N ALA A 130 -5.29 -14.40 -12.87
CA ALA A 130 -4.19 -15.17 -12.29
C ALA A 130 -3.91 -16.49 -13.03
N LEU A 131 -4.91 -17.08 -13.69
CA LEU A 131 -4.74 -18.29 -14.51
C LEU A 131 -3.91 -18.05 -15.77
N ILE A 132 -4.00 -16.85 -16.34
CA ILE A 132 -3.35 -16.46 -17.61
C ILE A 132 -2.15 -15.55 -17.36
N GLY A 133 -2.04 -14.97 -16.16
CA GLY A 133 -1.08 -13.91 -15.83
C GLY A 133 0.38 -14.31 -16.06
N GLU A 134 0.77 -15.53 -15.72
CA GLU A 134 2.15 -16.02 -15.95
C GLU A 134 2.47 -16.14 -17.45
N SER A 135 1.52 -16.61 -18.27
CA SER A 135 1.67 -16.66 -19.72
C SER A 135 1.82 -15.27 -20.32
N LEU A 136 0.99 -14.31 -19.87
CA LEU A 136 1.05 -12.94 -20.35
C LEU A 136 2.36 -12.25 -19.94
N ARG A 137 2.83 -12.47 -18.71
CA ARG A 137 4.10 -11.95 -18.20
C ARG A 137 5.29 -12.45 -19.03
N ARG A 138 5.26 -13.69 -19.50
CA ARG A 138 6.35 -14.27 -20.33
C ARG A 138 6.40 -13.70 -21.74
N ILE A 139 5.25 -13.31 -22.30
CA ILE A 139 5.15 -12.73 -23.65
C ILE A 139 5.44 -11.22 -23.61
N THR A 140 5.13 -10.56 -22.50
CA THR A 140 5.28 -9.10 -22.39
C THR A 140 6.74 -8.69 -22.19
N PRO A 141 7.29 -7.76 -22.98
CA PRO A 141 8.66 -7.29 -22.80
C PRO A 141 8.81 -6.57 -21.45
N ARG A 142 9.95 -6.79 -20.78
CA ARG A 142 10.24 -6.19 -19.46
C ARG A 142 10.11 -4.66 -19.47
N ALA A 143 10.46 -4.02 -20.59
CA ALA A 143 10.32 -2.57 -20.75
C ALA A 143 8.87 -2.10 -20.57
N ALA A 144 7.87 -2.84 -21.06
CA ALA A 144 6.46 -2.50 -20.91
C ALA A 144 5.95 -2.72 -19.49
N LEU A 145 6.43 -3.77 -18.81
CA LEU A 145 6.08 -4.02 -17.41
C LEU A 145 6.68 -2.95 -16.48
N LEU A 146 7.92 -2.53 -16.74
CA LEU A 146 8.59 -1.53 -15.91
C LEU A 146 8.10 -0.10 -16.19
N SER A 147 7.77 0.24 -17.44
CA SER A 147 7.32 1.59 -17.80
C SER A 147 6.00 1.95 -17.14
N THR A 148 5.05 1.02 -17.10
CA THR A 148 3.73 1.21 -16.48
C THR A 148 3.86 1.44 -14.97
N LEU A 149 4.64 0.60 -14.28
CA LEU A 149 4.93 0.77 -12.84
C LEU A 149 5.64 2.10 -12.55
N ALA A 150 6.63 2.48 -13.36
CA ALA A 150 7.34 3.74 -13.19
C ALA A 150 6.41 4.96 -13.39
N GLY A 151 5.58 4.94 -14.43
CA GLY A 151 4.63 6.03 -14.71
C GLY A 151 3.63 6.23 -13.58
N ILE A 152 3.14 5.12 -13.01
CA ILE A 152 2.24 5.17 -11.85
C ILE A 152 2.95 5.71 -10.60
N ALA A 153 4.16 5.22 -10.31
CA ALA A 153 4.94 5.65 -9.14
C ALA A 153 5.31 7.13 -9.20
N ILE A 154 5.64 7.66 -10.38
CA ILE A 154 5.94 9.08 -10.55
C ILE A 154 4.66 9.91 -10.41
N THR A 155 3.61 9.58 -11.16
CA THR A 155 2.40 10.41 -11.28
C THR A 155 1.54 10.39 -10.01
N PHE A 156 1.25 9.21 -9.47
CA PHE A 156 0.27 9.06 -8.39
C PHE A 156 0.88 9.00 -6.99
N ILE A 157 2.12 8.51 -6.87
CA ILE A 157 2.77 8.37 -5.56
C ILE A 157 3.70 9.56 -5.32
N SER A 158 4.65 9.82 -6.21
CA SER A 158 5.74 10.76 -5.93
C SER A 158 5.34 12.24 -6.09
N MET A 159 4.51 12.55 -7.08
CA MET A 159 4.27 13.94 -7.50
C MET A 159 3.61 14.80 -6.42
N ASP A 160 2.56 14.28 -5.77
CA ASP A 160 1.85 14.98 -4.69
C ASP A 160 2.75 15.23 -3.47
N PHE A 161 3.53 14.22 -3.05
CA PHE A 161 4.49 14.39 -1.96
C PHE A 161 5.62 15.35 -2.33
N ALA A 162 6.10 15.32 -3.57
CA ALA A 162 7.10 16.28 -4.04
C ALA A 162 6.58 17.71 -3.91
N PHE A 163 5.34 17.99 -4.35
CA PHE A 163 4.74 19.30 -4.19
C PHE A 163 4.62 19.72 -2.72
N LYS A 164 4.18 18.82 -1.83
CA LYS A 164 4.11 19.08 -0.39
C LYS A 164 5.47 19.42 0.24
N ILE A 165 6.54 18.77 -0.21
CA ILE A 165 7.91 19.08 0.25
C ILE A 165 8.30 20.50 -0.17
N PHE A 166 8.01 20.91 -1.41
CA PHE A 166 8.31 22.26 -1.90
C PHE A 166 7.42 23.34 -1.28
N GLU A 167 6.21 23.00 -0.84
CA GLU A 167 5.31 23.93 -0.13
C GLU A 167 5.80 24.24 1.29
N LYS A 168 6.42 23.27 1.97
CA LYS A 168 6.99 23.42 3.32
C LYS A 168 8.45 22.96 3.40
N PRO A 169 9.37 23.63 2.68
CA PRO A 169 10.73 23.14 2.49
C PRO A 169 11.53 23.12 3.78
N ILE A 170 11.32 24.09 4.68
CA ILE A 170 12.07 24.18 5.94
C ILE A 170 11.89 22.93 6.81
N ILE A 171 10.68 22.33 6.80
CA ILE A 171 10.36 21.17 7.64
C ILE A 171 10.63 19.86 6.89
N ALA A 172 10.32 19.82 5.59
CA ALA A 172 10.34 18.59 4.82
C ALA A 172 11.71 18.25 4.20
N LEU A 173 12.59 19.23 3.99
CA LEU A 173 13.89 19.01 3.34
C LEU A 173 14.88 18.26 4.24
N PHE A 174 14.81 18.45 5.56
CA PHE A 174 15.67 17.73 6.50
C PHE A 174 15.35 16.22 6.54
N PRO A 175 14.08 15.78 6.75
CA PRO A 175 13.70 14.37 6.62
C PRO A 175 14.10 13.77 5.27
N LEU A 176 13.86 14.51 4.17
CA LEU A 176 14.25 14.07 2.82
C LEU A 176 15.77 13.83 2.73
N ALA A 177 16.58 14.78 3.22
CA ALA A 177 18.03 14.65 3.21
C ALA A 177 18.52 13.43 4.01
N PHE A 178 17.97 13.18 5.20
CA PHE A 178 18.30 12.00 6.00
C PHE A 178 17.93 10.69 5.30
N ILE A 179 16.76 10.63 4.65
CA ILE A 179 16.32 9.47 3.88
C ILE A 179 17.24 9.22 2.69
N LEU A 180 17.60 10.27 1.93
CA LEU A 180 18.51 10.16 0.79
C LEU A 180 19.91 9.71 1.22
N VAL A 181 20.46 10.28 2.30
CA VAL A 181 21.76 9.88 2.85
C VAL A 181 21.74 8.40 3.25
N GLN A 182 20.71 7.94 3.96
CA GLN A 182 20.57 6.53 4.32
C GLN A 182 20.56 5.61 3.09
N TYR A 183 19.79 6.00 2.08
CA TYR A 183 19.57 5.16 0.90
C TYR A 183 20.83 5.09 0.01
N PHE A 184 21.49 6.22 -0.23
CA PHE A 184 22.68 6.29 -1.08
C PHE A 184 23.97 5.86 -0.36
N SER A 185 24.12 6.15 0.93
CA SER A 185 25.33 5.81 1.68
C SER A 185 25.38 4.33 2.07
N LYS A 186 24.22 3.64 2.16
CA LYS A 186 24.08 2.30 2.78
C LYS A 186 24.67 2.22 4.20
N ALA A 187 25.03 3.35 4.79
CA ALA A 187 25.55 3.44 6.13
C ALA A 187 24.42 3.17 7.12
N ARG A 188 24.72 2.45 8.20
CA ARG A 188 23.79 2.32 9.32
C ARG A 188 24.00 3.53 10.21
N PHE A 189 22.94 4.30 10.47
CA PHE A 189 22.98 5.33 11.49
C PHE A 189 23.36 4.73 12.86
N PRO A 190 24.01 5.52 13.75
CA PRO A 190 24.39 5.06 15.07
C PRO A 190 23.16 4.45 15.79
N LEU A 191 23.36 3.29 16.46
CA LEU A 191 22.34 2.42 17.06
C LEU A 191 21.58 1.48 16.11
N GLY A 192 21.88 1.47 14.80
CA GLY A 192 21.22 0.55 13.86
C GLY A 192 19.75 0.89 13.61
N LEU A 193 19.33 2.09 13.97
CA LEU A 193 17.96 2.57 13.78
C LEU A 193 17.66 2.75 12.29
N PRO A 194 16.46 2.34 11.83
CA PRO A 194 16.05 2.56 10.45
C PRO A 194 15.99 4.06 10.17
N GLY A 195 16.58 4.52 9.06
CA GLY A 195 16.64 5.95 8.71
C GLY A 195 15.29 6.66 8.67
N GLY A 196 14.20 5.92 8.41
CA GLY A 196 12.84 6.45 8.51
C GLY A 196 12.45 6.89 9.93
N LEU A 197 12.92 6.21 10.97
CA LEU A 197 12.63 6.56 12.37
C LEU A 197 13.34 7.85 12.78
N ILE A 198 14.58 8.05 12.33
CA ILE A 198 15.32 9.30 12.52
C ILE A 198 14.65 10.44 11.74
N ALA A 199 14.21 10.18 10.50
CA ALA A 199 13.51 11.17 9.70
C ALA A 199 12.19 11.65 10.33
N VAL A 200 11.44 10.76 11.00
CA VAL A 200 10.22 11.12 11.74
C VAL A 200 10.55 11.96 12.98
N VAL A 201 11.58 11.60 13.76
CA VAL A 201 11.99 12.37 14.96
C VAL A 201 12.48 13.77 14.59
N VAL A 202 13.21 13.90 13.49
CA VAL A 202 13.71 15.20 13.00
C VAL A 202 12.59 16.02 12.33
N GLY A 203 11.60 15.36 11.73
CA GLY A 203 10.49 15.99 11.02
C GLY A 203 9.27 16.33 11.87
N THR A 204 9.27 16.00 13.17
CA THR A 204 8.24 16.40 14.14
C THR A 204 8.64 17.71 14.80
#